data_AF-A0A559KHC3-F1
#
_entry.id   AF-A0A559KHC3-F1
#
_cell.length_a   1.000
_cell.length_b   1.000
_cell.length_c   1.000
_cell.angle_alpha   90.00
_cell.angle_beta   90.00
_cell.angle_gamma   90.00
#
_symmetry.space_group_name_H-M   'P 1'
#
loop_
_entity.id
_entity.type
_entity.pdbx_description
1 polymer ?
#
loop_
_entity_poly.entity_id
_entity_poly.type
_entity_poly.pdbx_seq_one_letter_code
_entity_poly.pdbx_strand_id
1 'polypeptide(L)' 'MIFHLRKWTERFRFVLLFIAFTFVLYHGLMLVSRLLEPTPKYKEPAGHAVKVFQSDLSGIPDAFLGMGERLKLFYRIGE' A
#
# COMPACT_ATOMS: atom_id res chain seq x y z
N MET A 1 32.12 9.19 41.02
CA MET A 1 30.79 8.94 40.42
C MET A 1 30.53 7.44 40.46
N ILE A 2 29.88 6.95 41.52
CA ILE A 2 29.67 5.51 41.72
C ILE A 2 28.43 5.15 40.91
N PHE A 3 28.65 4.64 39.71
CA PHE A 3 27.59 4.31 38.78
C PHE A 3 26.69 3.22 39.39
N HIS A 4 25.39 3.49 39.43
CA HIS A 4 24.34 2.51 39.74
C HIS A 4 24.21 1.48 38.60
N LEU A 5 25.30 0.77 38.25
CA LEU A 5 25.31 -0.24 37.18
C LEU A 5 24.25 -1.33 37.41
N ARG A 6 24.01 -1.70 38.67
CA ARG A 6 23.08 -2.78 39.03
C ARG A 6 21.61 -2.48 38.70
N LYS A 7 21.22 -1.20 38.65
CA LYS A 7 19.86 -0.79 38.23
C LYS A 7 19.75 -0.66 36.71
N TRP A 8 20.86 -0.37 36.04
CA TRP A 8 20.92 -0.24 34.58
C TRP A 8 20.89 -1.60 33.88
N THR A 9 21.48 -2.63 34.47
CA THR A 9 21.44 -4.01 33.93
C THR A 9 20.02 -4.56 33.85
N GLU A 10 19.18 -4.29 34.85
CA GLU A 10 17.76 -4.66 34.83
C GLU A 10 17.01 -3.98 33.68
N ARG A 11 17.22 -2.68 33.50
CA ARG A 11 16.61 -1.92 32.38
C ARG A 11 17.10 -2.41 31.03
N PHE A 12 18.38 -2.74 30.91
CA PHE A 12 18.96 -3.26 29.67
C PHE A 12 18.34 -4.60 29.27
N ARG A 13 18.01 -5.46 30.24
CA ARG A 13 17.29 -6.72 29.98
C ARG A 13 15.91 -6.47 29.37
N PHE A 14 15.17 -5.48 29.87
CA PHE A 14 13.87 -5.10 29.29
C PHE A 14 14.02 -4.50 27.88
N VAL A 15 15.05 -3.67 27.65
CA VAL A 15 15.34 -3.11 26.33
C VAL A 15 15.70 -4.23 25.33
N LEU A 16 16.53 -5.19 25.73
CA LEU A 16 16.85 -6.35 24.91
C LEU A 16 15.61 -7.19 24.59
N LEU A 17 14.75 -7.45 25.57
CA LEU A 17 13.50 -8.17 25.34
C LEU A 17 12.58 -7.41 24.38
N PHE A 18 12.46 -6.08 24.55
CA PHE A 18 11.66 -5.23 23.67
C PHE A 18 12.17 -5.26 22.23
N ILE A 19 13.49 -5.17 22.03
CA ILE A 19 14.11 -5.25 20.70
C ILE A 19 13.83 -6.63 20.10
N ALA A 20 14.06 -7.71 20.84
CA ALA A 20 13.80 -9.07 20.37
C ALA A 20 12.34 -9.25 19.94
N PHE A 21 11.40 -8.77 20.74
CA PHE A 21 9.98 -8.84 20.42
C PHE A 21 9.62 -8.02 19.18
N THR A 22 10.21 -6.83 19.04
CA THR A 22 10.04 -5.97 17.86
C THR A 22 10.51 -6.67 16.59
N PHE A 23 11.66 -7.35 16.63
CA PHE A 23 12.16 -8.13 15.50
C PHE A 23 11.23 -9.29 15.14
N VAL A 24 10.76 -10.03 16.13
CA VAL A 24 9.80 -11.13 15.91
C VAL A 24 8.53 -10.60 15.25
N LEU A 25 7.98 -9.49 15.75
CA LEU A 25 6.77 -8.89 15.21
C LEU A 25 6.99 -8.37 13.78
N TYR A 26 8.11 -7.71 13.52
CA TYR A 26 8.48 -7.21 12.19
C TYR A 26 8.55 -8.35 11.16
N HIS A 27 9.25 -9.45 11.50
CA HIS A 27 9.33 -10.61 10.62
C HIS A 27 7.98 -11.31 10.46
N GLY A 28 7.17 -11.38 11.52
CA GLY A 28 5.81 -11.90 11.45
C GLY A 28 4.94 -11.10 10.46
N LEU A 29 4.97 -9.76 10.56
CA LEU A 29 4.25 -8.89 9.64
C LEU A 29 4.78 -8.98 8.20
N MET A 30 6.08 -9.17 8.01
CA MET A 30 6.68 -9.38 6.69
C MET A 30 6.25 -10.72 6.04
N LEU A 31 6.07 -11.77 6.85
CA LEU A 31 5.52 -13.04 6.35
C LEU A 31 4.05 -12.86 5.95
N VAL A 32 3.28 -12.14 6.77
CA VAL A 32 1.89 -11.79 6.48
C VAL A 32 1.81 -10.94 5.21
N SER A 33 2.68 -9.93 5.05
CA SER A 33 2.66 -9.07 3.86
C SER A 33 2.94 -9.87 2.58
N ARG A 34 3.89 -10.81 2.60
CA ARG A 34 4.17 -11.71 1.48
C ARG A 34 3.02 -12.65 1.16
N LEU A 35 2.25 -13.05 2.17
CA LEU A 35 1.05 -13.86 1.97
C LEU A 35 -0.09 -13.04 1.35
N LEU A 36 -0.20 -11.77 1.74
CA LEU A 36 -1.19 -10.83 1.23
C LEU A 36 -0.85 -10.28 -0.16
N GLU A 37 0.44 -10.21 -0.51
CA GLU A 37 0.91 -9.70 -1.80
C GLU A 37 0.47 -10.68 -2.90
N PRO A 38 -0.59 -10.36 -3.67
CA PRO A 38 -0.99 -11.19 -4.77
C PRO A 38 0.11 -11.05 -5.82
N THR A 39 0.73 -12.16 -6.20
CA THR A 39 1.58 -12.28 -7.41
C THR A 39 1.08 -11.32 -8.50
N PRO A 40 1.95 -10.52 -9.14
CA PRO A 40 1.54 -9.44 -10.04
C PRO A 40 0.59 -9.99 -11.11
N LYS A 41 -0.72 -9.79 -10.91
CA LYS A 41 -1.76 -10.33 -11.77
C LYS A 41 -1.86 -9.55 -13.08
N TYR A 42 -1.17 -8.41 -13.18
CA TYR A 42 -1.00 -7.68 -14.41
C TYR A 42 0.35 -8.02 -15.03
N LYS A 43 0.33 -9.04 -15.89
CA LYS A 43 1.34 -9.14 -16.96
C LYS A 43 1.26 -7.83 -17.76
N GLU A 44 2.39 -7.18 -17.96
CA GLU A 44 2.49 -6.13 -18.97
C GLU A 44 1.94 -6.69 -20.29
N PRO A 45 0.97 -6.03 -20.93
CA PRO A 45 0.44 -6.51 -22.20
C PRO A 45 1.59 -6.54 -23.20
N ALA A 46 1.97 -7.74 -23.65
CA ALA A 46 2.92 -7.93 -24.72
C ALA A 46 2.26 -7.48 -26.03
N GLY A 47 2.35 -6.19 -26.32
CA GLY A 47 1.81 -5.59 -27.54
C GLY A 47 2.09 -4.09 -27.56
N HIS A 48 2.50 -3.58 -28.72
CA HIS A 48 2.60 -2.14 -28.92
C HIS A 48 1.22 -1.51 -28.68
N ALA A 49 1.15 -0.53 -27.77
CA ALA A 49 -0.04 0.27 -27.55
C ALA A 49 -0.31 1.10 -28.82
N VAL A 50 -1.12 0.55 -29.72
CA VAL A 50 -1.62 1.29 -30.87
C VAL A 50 -2.66 2.27 -30.34
N LYS A 51 -2.33 3.57 -30.40
CA LYS A 51 -3.25 4.65 -30.07
C LYS A 51 -4.41 4.63 -31.06
N VAL A 52 -5.51 3.99 -30.69
CA VAL A 52 -6.76 4.02 -31.47
C VAL A 52 -7.37 5.40 -31.30
N PHE A 53 -7.20 6.25 -32.30
CA PHE A 53 -7.99 7.47 -32.40
C PHE A 53 -9.42 7.07 -32.81
N GLN A 54 -10.34 7.03 -31.85
CA GLN A 54 -11.78 7.07 -32.15
C GLN A 54 -12.13 8.50 -32.55
N SER A 55 -12.15 8.78 -33.85
CA SER A 55 -12.63 10.07 -34.37
C SER A 55 -14.16 10.16 -34.48
N ASP A 56 -14.91 9.10 -34.15
CA ASP A 56 -16.35 9.04 -34.40
C ASP A 56 -17.15 8.48 -33.22
N LEU A 57 -17.13 9.19 -32.09
CA LEU A 57 -18.25 9.19 -31.14
C LEU A 57 -18.66 10.63 -30.88
N SER A 58 -19.16 11.25 -31.95
CA SER A 58 -20.14 12.33 -31.91
C SER A 58 -21.27 11.96 -30.93
N GLY A 59 -21.26 12.52 -29.72
CA GLY A 59 -22.26 12.14 -28.73
C GLY A 59 -22.21 12.82 -27.35
N ILE A 60 -22.01 14.14 -27.28
CA ILE A 60 -22.53 15.03 -26.22
C ILE A 60 -21.89 14.88 -24.80
N PRO A 61 -21.67 15.99 -24.08
CA PRO A 61 -20.37 16.33 -23.51
C PRO A 61 -20.26 16.14 -21.98
N ASP A 62 -19.02 16.03 -21.49
CA ASP A 62 -18.62 16.12 -20.07
C ASP A 62 -19.25 17.30 -19.29
N ALA A 63 -19.79 18.30 -19.99
CA ALA A 63 -20.51 19.41 -19.39
C ALA A 63 -21.91 19.06 -18.84
N PHE A 64 -22.49 17.90 -19.18
CA PHE A 64 -23.83 17.48 -18.72
C PHE A 64 -23.83 16.47 -17.55
N LEU A 65 -22.67 15.96 -17.15
CA LEU A 65 -22.56 15.12 -15.95
C LEU A 65 -22.51 16.02 -14.71
N GLY A 66 -23.65 16.16 -14.04
CA GLY A 66 -23.72 16.81 -12.73
C GLY A 66 -22.67 16.22 -11.78
N MET A 67 -22.07 17.07 -10.94
CA MET A 67 -20.96 16.73 -10.05
C MET A 67 -21.18 15.43 -9.24
N GLY A 68 -22.43 15.12 -8.88
CA GLY A 68 -22.80 13.89 -8.17
C GLY A 68 -22.63 12.61 -9.00
N GLU A 69 -22.93 12.62 -10.30
CA GLU A 69 -22.74 11.46 -11.17
C GLU A 69 -21.25 11.19 -11.41
N ARG A 70 -20.43 12.24 -11.51
CA ARG A 70 -18.96 12.12 -11.53
C ARG A 70 -18.43 11.48 -10.25
N LEU A 71 -18.93 11.89 -9.09
CA LEU A 71 -18.52 11.31 -7.81
C LEU A 71 -18.89 9.83 -7.73
N LYS A 72 -20.10 9.45 -8.18
CA LYS A 72 -20.54 8.05 -8.23
C LYS A 72 -19.70 7.21 -9.18
N LEU A 73 -19.27 7.78 -10.31
CA LEU A 73 -18.40 7.11 -11.26
C LEU A 73 -16.99 6.90 -10.70
N PHE A 74 -16.43 7.91 -10.01
CA PHE A 74 -15.17 7.80 -9.26
C PHE A 74 -15.22 6.64 -8.27
N TYR A 75 -16.27 6.55 -7.47
CA TYR A 75 -16.42 5.44 -6.52
C TYR A 75 -16.63 4.06 -7.17
N ARG A 76 -17.11 4.01 -8.41
CA ARG A 76 -17.43 2.74 -9.09
C ARG A 76 -16.30 2.21 -9.96
N ILE A 77 -15.56 3.10 -10.64
CA ILE A 77 -14.56 2.73 -11.66
C ILE A 77 -13.15 3.16 -11.24
N GLY A 78 -13.03 4.15 -10.34
CA GLY A 78 -11.76 4.55 -9.75
C GLY A 78 -10.82 5.32 -10.67
N GLU A 79 -11.34 6.15 -11.58
CA GLU A 79 -10.52 7.15 -12.29
C GLU A 79 -9.89 8.17 -11.35
#